data_AF-A0A812KG27-F1
#
_entry.id   AF-A0A812KG27-F1
#
_cell.length_a   1.000
_cell.length_b   1.000
_cell.length_c   1.000
_cell.angle_alpha   90.00
_cell.angle_beta   90.00
_cell.angle_gamma   90.00
#
_symmetry.space_group_name_H-M   'P 1'
#
loop_
_entity.id
_entity.type
_entity.pdbx_description
1 polymer ?
#
loop_
_entity_poly.entity_id
_entity_poly.type
_entity_poly.pdbx_seq_one_letter_code
_entity_poly.pdbx_strand_id
1 'polypeptide(L)'
;MAKNAMTPEEQLEDLQRRFQLLEGERKATYETAKLNIQQNKEIIGQMKDENKTLRNQIATLRDEKPQSLEKILEQTMHEVQQMQRRFDLLRNENNKRRGHIEQLSIKQGELSMGSKMHSSEASPEMRHIRVLENRLDKVMIKYNEAQSIRKTYEAIVKRLKDERIGFDNQLAAIERTLKAKERDYEELLLLSHDAYHAKEMAQAELHRFEQGVMEERNQRDKEVQEKKILVEQRVEMNKRLELREKSLKQQPETEKGHDRSLKEASVASEFTAGYSGDAAQEELQKIMDYKEAVQAIKDATGVSDANEIIQKFLTQEDTQKNLQQLTKENQETIDRLTEDRRKLRLQVEDLKFSSGGPAGRRQAIDDFESHLGEATEKFERNRGKYERVARLLIDMKAGIGHLSEKLQIVKLEGETTIDPNDDKIEVEHMLEQCELKISKLLSLTAPLEDVSDRQRRMDDEKYEEKLMLRSQSEARIKLNVQEEEHDDDDDDLDEELDDEVSHRKQIKYNSERVEQQQQIRNKRKAKGKKKDT
;
A
#
# COMPACT_ATOMS: atom_id res chain seq x y z
N MET A 1 6.30 105.13 179.97
CA MET A 1 6.64 106.56 180.04
C MET A 1 6.08 107.23 178.79
N ALA A 2 5.24 108.25 178.99
CA ALA A 2 5.02 109.40 178.11
C ALA A 2 4.94 109.25 176.56
N LYS A 3 3.84 109.78 175.99
CA LYS A 3 3.70 110.45 174.66
C LYS A 3 3.63 109.58 173.38
N ASN A 4 2.74 110.01 172.46
CA ASN A 4 2.57 109.70 171.02
C ASN A 4 1.64 108.54 170.57
N ALA A 5 0.42 108.49 171.10
CA ALA A 5 -0.58 107.45 170.82
C ALA A 5 -1.25 107.58 169.43
N MET A 6 -1.04 106.59 168.54
CA MET A 6 -2.00 106.28 167.46
C MET A 6 -3.32 105.86 168.09
N THR A 7 -4.43 106.25 167.48
CA THR A 7 -5.77 106.09 168.06
C THR A 7 -6.27 104.64 167.98
N PRO A 8 -7.21 104.21 168.86
CA PRO A 8 -7.71 102.83 168.89
C PRO A 8 -8.33 102.35 167.56
N GLU A 9 -8.85 103.28 166.75
CA GLU A 9 -9.41 102.98 165.42
C GLU A 9 -8.31 102.68 164.39
N GLU A 10 -7.19 103.41 164.42
CA GLU A 10 -6.06 103.18 163.52
C GLU A 10 -5.37 101.82 163.79
N GLN A 11 -5.32 101.37 165.06
CA GLN A 11 -4.81 100.04 165.41
C GLN A 11 -5.72 98.91 164.93
N LEU A 12 -7.03 99.14 164.88
CA LEU A 12 -8.00 98.17 164.38
C LEU A 12 -7.96 98.07 162.85
N GLU A 13 -7.85 99.21 162.16
CA GLU A 13 -7.78 99.26 160.70
C GLU A 13 -6.48 98.62 160.16
N ASP A 14 -5.35 98.83 160.83
CA ASP A 14 -4.08 98.20 160.47
C ASP A 14 -4.11 96.67 160.72
N LEU A 15 -4.80 96.23 161.77
CA LEU A 15 -5.04 94.80 162.04
C LEU A 15 -5.98 94.17 160.99
N GLN A 16 -6.99 94.91 160.51
CA GLN A 16 -7.89 94.47 159.44
C GLN A 16 -7.17 94.36 158.08
N ARG A 17 -6.31 95.33 157.73
CA ARG A 17 -5.47 95.25 156.50
C ARG A 17 -4.51 94.07 156.56
N ARG A 18 -3.90 93.83 157.72
CA ARG A 18 -3.01 92.69 157.94
C ARG A 18 -3.75 91.36 157.82
N PHE A 19 -5.01 91.31 158.28
CA PHE A 19 -5.86 90.13 158.12
C PHE A 19 -6.24 89.87 156.66
N GLN A 20 -6.59 90.90 155.87
CA GLN A 20 -6.85 90.75 154.44
C GLN A 20 -5.61 90.29 153.65
N LEU A 21 -4.42 90.81 153.99
CA LEU A 21 -3.15 90.33 153.43
C LEU A 21 -2.88 88.86 153.79
N LEU A 22 -3.11 88.47 155.04
CA LEU A 22 -3.02 87.07 155.50
C LEU A 22 -4.03 86.15 154.82
N GLU A 23 -5.25 86.61 154.54
CA GLU A 23 -6.23 85.86 153.76
C GLU A 23 -5.83 85.73 152.29
N GLY A 24 -5.24 86.78 151.70
CA GLY A 24 -4.64 86.76 150.36
C GLY A 24 -3.48 85.78 150.26
N GLU A 25 -2.55 85.80 151.22
CA GLU A 25 -1.43 84.85 151.32
C GLU A 25 -1.92 83.42 151.56
N ARG A 26 -2.93 83.21 152.43
CA ARG A 26 -3.54 81.90 152.64
C ARG A 26 -4.24 81.38 151.38
N LYS A 27 -4.87 82.25 150.60
CA LYS A 27 -5.51 81.87 149.33
C LYS A 27 -4.47 81.56 148.26
N ALA A 28 -3.42 82.37 148.12
CA ALA A 28 -2.32 82.13 147.19
C ALA A 28 -1.53 80.85 147.52
N THR A 29 -1.27 80.57 148.81
CA THR A 29 -0.63 79.32 149.26
C THR A 29 -1.52 78.11 149.03
N TYR A 30 -2.84 78.24 149.20
CA TYR A 30 -3.77 77.16 148.88
C TYR A 30 -3.88 76.90 147.37
N GLU A 31 -3.93 77.95 146.55
CA GLU A 31 -3.96 77.83 145.08
C GLU A 31 -2.65 77.23 144.54
N THR A 32 -1.48 77.65 145.07
CA THR A 32 -0.19 77.04 144.72
C THR A 32 -0.07 75.60 145.20
N ALA A 33 -0.57 75.27 146.40
CA ALA A 33 -0.62 73.88 146.87
C ALA A 33 -1.52 73.00 145.99
N LYS A 34 -2.67 73.51 145.54
CA LYS A 34 -3.59 72.80 144.63
C LYS A 34 -2.97 72.62 143.24
N LEU A 35 -2.29 73.65 142.71
CA LEU A 35 -1.55 73.56 141.45
C LEU A 35 -0.41 72.53 141.54
N ASN A 36 0.36 72.53 142.63
CA ASN A 36 1.40 71.53 142.87
C ASN A 36 0.84 70.11 142.97
N ILE A 37 -0.32 69.92 143.60
CA ILE A 37 -0.99 68.61 143.63
C ILE A 37 -1.41 68.18 142.22
N GLN A 38 -1.92 69.11 141.40
CA GLN A 38 -2.29 68.82 140.01
C GLN A 38 -1.05 68.45 139.17
N GLN A 39 0.02 69.23 139.26
CA GLN A 39 1.30 68.95 138.59
C GLN A 39 1.91 67.62 139.03
N ASN A 40 1.89 67.32 140.33
CA ASN A 40 2.36 66.04 140.85
C ASN A 40 1.52 64.85 140.33
N LYS A 41 0.19 65.02 140.16
CA LYS A 41 -0.65 63.99 139.54
C LYS A 41 -0.32 63.78 138.06
N GLU A 42 -0.04 64.85 137.31
CA GLU A 42 0.38 64.75 135.91
C GLU A 42 1.75 64.07 135.77
N ILE A 43 2.73 64.43 136.61
CA ILE A 43 4.06 63.80 136.63
C ILE A 43 3.95 62.31 136.97
N ILE A 44 3.12 61.93 137.94
CA ILE A 44 2.88 60.52 138.26
C ILE A 44 2.20 59.79 137.08
N GLY A 45 1.32 60.45 136.34
CA GLY A 45 0.72 59.92 135.12
C GLY A 45 1.78 59.63 134.04
N GLN A 46 2.62 60.64 133.75
CA GLN A 46 3.72 60.51 132.78
C GLN A 46 4.69 59.38 133.17
N MET A 47 5.10 59.32 134.44
CA MET A 47 6.01 58.25 134.90
C MET A 47 5.39 56.85 134.86
N LYS A 48 4.05 56.73 134.97
CA LYS A 48 3.35 55.44 134.81
C LYS A 48 3.27 55.02 133.35
N ASP A 49 3.01 55.96 132.44
CA ASP A 49 2.99 55.69 131.00
C ASP A 49 4.40 55.34 130.50
N GLU A 50 5.43 56.04 130.96
CA GLU A 50 6.83 55.70 130.71
C GLU A 50 7.21 54.32 131.29
N ASN A 51 6.75 53.98 132.50
CA ASN A 51 6.96 52.64 133.03
C ASN A 51 6.27 51.56 132.18
N LYS A 52 5.09 51.85 131.64
CA LYS A 52 4.35 50.92 130.79
C LYS A 52 5.05 50.75 129.44
N THR A 53 5.55 51.82 128.82
CA THR A 53 6.31 51.75 127.57
C THR A 53 7.64 51.01 127.77
N LEU A 54 8.38 51.30 128.85
CA LEU A 54 9.63 50.61 129.18
C LEU A 54 9.39 49.11 129.46
N ARG A 55 8.32 48.76 130.18
CA ARG A 55 7.95 47.36 130.41
C ARG A 55 7.62 46.64 129.10
N ASN A 56 6.92 47.30 128.17
CA ASN A 56 6.63 46.74 126.86
C ASN A 56 7.89 46.57 126.02
N GLN A 57 8.82 47.54 126.04
CA GLN A 57 10.11 47.44 125.35
C GLN A 57 10.99 46.31 125.91
N ILE A 58 10.98 46.11 127.23
CA ILE A 58 11.69 44.99 127.87
C ILE A 58 11.05 43.64 127.50
N ALA A 59 9.71 43.58 127.37
CA ALA A 59 9.03 42.38 126.92
C ALA A 59 9.38 42.02 125.47
N THR A 60 9.39 43.01 124.56
CA THR A 60 9.79 42.77 123.16
C THR A 60 11.24 42.33 123.04
N LEU A 61 12.16 42.95 123.79
CA LEU A 61 13.58 42.56 123.78
C LEU A 61 13.84 41.19 124.43
N ARG A 62 12.95 40.70 125.30
CA ARG A 62 13.03 39.34 125.86
C ARG A 62 12.47 38.26 124.94
N ASP A 63 11.48 38.58 124.12
CA ASP A 63 10.90 37.64 123.14
C ASP A 63 11.76 37.52 121.88
N GLU A 64 12.57 38.54 121.55
CA GLU A 64 13.64 38.44 120.55
C GLU A 64 14.82 37.61 121.07
N LYS A 65 14.63 36.30 121.21
CA LYS A 65 15.77 35.37 121.28
C LYS A 65 16.55 35.49 119.97
N PRO A 66 17.87 35.77 120.00
CA PRO A 66 18.67 35.75 118.77
C PRO A 66 18.55 34.35 118.15
N GLN A 67 18.22 34.28 116.86
CA GLN A 67 18.33 33.03 116.10
C GLN A 67 19.75 32.49 116.32
N SER A 68 19.86 31.23 116.77
CA SER A 68 21.15 30.59 117.04
C SER A 68 22.05 30.74 115.82
N LEU A 69 23.19 31.41 115.98
CA LEU A 69 24.22 31.59 114.94
C LEU A 69 24.65 30.25 114.32
N GLU A 70 24.53 29.17 115.08
CA GLU A 70 24.82 27.80 114.66
C GLU A 70 23.86 27.30 113.58
N LYS A 71 22.56 27.65 113.67
CA LYS A 71 21.59 27.30 112.61
C LYS A 71 21.83 28.08 111.31
N ILE A 72 22.26 29.34 111.40
CA ILE A 72 22.59 30.14 110.21
C ILE A 72 23.88 29.60 109.57
N LEU A 73 24.85 29.18 110.38
CA LEU A 73 26.08 28.57 109.90
C LEU A 73 25.81 27.22 109.21
N GLU A 74 24.97 26.36 109.78
CA GLU A 74 24.55 25.11 109.14
C GLU A 74 23.81 25.33 107.83
N GLN A 75 22.88 26.30 107.77
CA GLN A 75 22.15 26.63 106.54
C GLN A 75 23.09 27.16 105.46
N THR A 76 23.98 28.09 105.80
CA THR A 76 24.96 28.65 104.85
C THR A 76 25.97 27.60 104.39
N MET A 77 26.44 26.71 105.27
CA MET A 77 27.27 25.57 104.88
C MET A 77 26.53 24.63 103.93
N HIS A 78 25.24 24.36 104.19
CA HIS A 78 24.44 23.51 103.30
C HIS A 78 24.23 24.16 101.93
N GLU A 79 23.97 25.47 101.88
CA GLU A 79 23.88 26.24 100.62
C GLU A 79 25.21 26.22 99.86
N VAL A 80 26.34 26.41 100.53
CA VAL A 80 27.67 26.32 99.91
C VAL A 80 27.92 24.92 99.34
N GLN A 81 27.57 23.86 100.07
CA GLN A 81 27.70 22.49 99.56
C GLN A 81 26.77 22.21 98.37
N GLN A 82 25.55 22.75 98.37
CA GLN A 82 24.66 22.65 97.22
C GLN A 82 25.21 23.42 96.00
N MET A 83 25.75 24.61 96.22
CA MET A 83 26.36 25.42 95.17
C MET A 83 27.63 24.79 94.60
N GLN A 84 28.48 24.19 95.44
CA GLN A 84 29.64 23.42 95.01
C GLN A 84 29.24 22.21 94.16
N ARG A 85 28.25 21.42 94.61
CA ARG A 85 27.72 20.30 93.80
C ARG A 85 27.18 20.78 92.46
N ARG A 86 26.46 21.90 92.43
CA ARG A 86 25.92 22.48 91.18
C ARG A 86 27.05 22.97 90.26
N PHE A 87 28.09 23.57 90.81
CA PHE A 87 29.27 23.99 90.06
C PHE A 87 30.01 22.80 89.45
N ASP A 88 30.23 21.74 90.23
CA ASP A 88 30.91 20.53 89.74
C ASP A 88 30.10 19.83 88.65
N LEU A 89 28.77 19.78 88.77
CA LEU A 89 27.88 19.28 87.72
C LEU A 89 27.99 20.13 86.44
N LEU A 90 27.88 21.45 86.56
CA LEU A 90 28.01 22.36 85.41
C LEU A 90 29.39 22.28 84.76
N ARG A 91 30.46 22.15 85.56
CA ARG A 91 31.82 21.96 85.07
C ARG A 91 31.96 20.67 84.28
N ASN A 92 31.38 19.57 84.78
CA ASN A 92 31.37 18.30 84.06
C ASN A 92 30.55 18.37 82.76
N GLU A 93 29.39 19.02 82.76
CA GLU A 93 28.62 19.24 81.53
C GLU A 93 29.38 20.09 80.51
N ASN A 94 30.06 21.15 80.96
CA ASN A 94 30.85 22.02 80.11
C ASN A 94 32.02 21.26 79.48
N ASN A 95 32.72 20.43 80.27
CA ASN A 95 33.78 19.54 79.77
C ASN A 95 33.26 18.55 78.71
N LYS A 96 32.09 17.92 78.93
CA LYS A 96 31.45 17.03 77.95
C LYS A 96 31.11 17.77 76.66
N ARG A 97 30.51 18.97 76.75
CA ARG A 97 30.18 19.80 75.58
C ARG A 97 31.43 20.23 74.82
N ARG A 98 32.51 20.59 75.52
CA ARG A 98 33.80 20.95 74.89
C ARG A 98 34.39 19.78 74.11
N GLY A 99 34.39 18.58 74.70
CA GLY A 99 34.83 17.36 74.00
C GLY A 99 33.97 17.06 72.76
N HIS A 100 32.66 17.28 72.84
CA HIS A 100 31.77 17.11 71.68
C HIS A 100 32.05 18.13 70.56
N ILE A 101 32.29 19.39 70.92
CA ILE A 101 32.68 20.44 69.95
C ILE A 101 33.99 20.09 69.26
N GLU A 102 34.98 19.58 69.99
CA GLU A 102 36.26 19.14 69.43
C GLU A 102 36.08 17.98 68.43
N GLN A 103 35.26 16.97 68.77
CA GLN A 103 34.92 15.89 67.85
C GLN A 103 34.21 16.39 66.58
N LEU A 104 33.28 17.33 66.72
CA LEU A 104 32.59 17.93 65.57
C LEU A 104 33.55 18.74 64.70
N SER A 105 34.49 19.47 65.30
CA SER A 105 35.52 20.23 64.56
C SER A 105 36.44 19.30 63.76
N ILE A 106 36.83 18.16 64.34
CA ILE A 106 37.64 17.15 63.62
C ILE A 106 36.85 16.61 62.43
N LYS A 107 35.59 16.19 62.63
CA LYS A 107 34.72 15.71 61.55
C LYS A 107 34.51 16.76 60.45
N GLN A 108 34.35 18.02 60.83
CA GLN A 108 34.23 19.11 59.85
C GLN A 108 35.51 19.29 59.04
N GLY A 109 36.68 19.14 59.67
CA GLY A 109 37.97 19.14 58.98
C GLY A 109 38.10 17.98 57.98
N GLU A 110 37.76 16.77 58.39
CA GLU A 110 37.76 15.57 57.54
C GLU A 110 36.83 15.72 56.33
N LEU A 111 35.59 16.17 56.55
CA LEU A 111 34.62 16.40 55.48
C LEU A 111 35.06 17.51 54.51
N SER A 112 35.66 18.59 55.03
CA SER A 112 36.20 19.69 54.21
C SER A 112 37.34 19.23 53.29
N MET A 113 38.23 18.36 53.80
CA MET A 113 39.31 17.77 53.00
C MET A 113 38.77 16.79 51.94
N GLY A 114 37.79 15.95 52.29
CA GLY A 114 37.12 15.07 51.33
C GLY A 114 36.42 15.83 50.20
N SER A 115 35.75 16.94 50.52
CA SER A 115 35.04 17.76 49.53
C SER A 115 35.97 18.45 48.52
N LYS A 116 37.18 18.87 48.95
CA LYS A 116 38.14 19.54 48.06
C LYS A 116 38.82 18.60 47.07
N MET A 117 38.91 17.30 47.37
CA MET A 117 39.51 16.34 46.45
C MET A 117 38.67 16.06 45.21
N HIS A 118 37.35 16.25 45.26
CA HIS A 118 36.43 15.92 44.14
C HIS A 118 36.16 17.09 43.19
N SER A 119 36.57 18.32 43.55
CA SER A 119 36.34 19.52 42.73
C SER A 119 37.52 19.91 41.85
N SER A 120 38.59 19.11 41.79
CA SER A 120 39.74 19.41 40.94
C SER A 120 39.46 18.92 39.52
N GLU A 121 39.21 19.84 38.59
CA GLU A 121 39.11 19.58 37.13
C GLU A 121 40.32 18.82 36.54
N ALA A 122 41.40 18.66 37.31
CA ALA A 122 42.60 17.92 36.94
C ALA A 122 42.58 16.43 37.37
N SER A 123 41.45 15.93 37.90
CA SER A 123 41.30 14.51 38.24
C SER A 123 41.53 13.61 36.99
N PRO A 124 42.26 12.49 37.14
CA PRO A 124 42.52 11.56 36.04
C PRO A 124 41.22 10.99 35.44
N GLU A 125 40.16 10.87 36.24
CA GLU A 125 38.83 10.45 35.82
C GLU A 125 38.20 11.47 34.86
N MET A 126 38.32 12.77 35.13
CA MET A 126 37.78 13.81 34.25
C MET A 126 38.51 13.90 32.91
N ARG A 127 39.82 13.61 32.90
CA ARG A 127 40.59 13.43 31.65
C ARG A 127 40.11 12.20 30.87
N HIS A 128 39.82 11.10 31.56
CA HIS A 128 39.29 9.90 30.92
C HIS A 128 37.91 10.16 30.28
N ILE A 129 37.02 10.86 30.99
CA ILE A 129 35.71 11.28 30.47
C ILE A 129 35.89 12.10 29.17
N ARG A 130 36.77 13.11 29.15
CA ARG A 130 37.03 13.89 27.94
C ARG A 130 37.55 13.06 26.77
N VAL A 131 38.39 12.05 27.02
CA VAL A 131 38.87 11.15 25.96
C VAL A 131 37.74 10.29 25.41
N LEU A 132 36.87 9.78 26.29
CA LEU A 132 35.69 9.01 25.89
C LEU A 132 34.70 9.86 25.10
N GLU A 133 34.45 11.10 25.51
CA GLU A 133 33.61 12.07 24.78
C GLU A 133 34.17 12.34 23.38
N ASN A 134 35.46 12.66 23.26
CA ASN A 134 36.09 12.86 21.96
C ASN A 134 36.05 11.60 21.07
N ARG A 135 36.09 10.41 21.67
CA ARG A 135 35.97 9.15 20.93
C ARG A 135 34.53 8.93 20.48
N LEU A 136 33.55 9.26 21.31
CA LEU A 136 32.13 9.20 20.97
C LEU A 136 31.83 10.15 19.81
N ASP A 137 32.29 11.40 19.87
CA ASP A 137 32.10 12.37 18.79
C ASP A 137 32.68 11.87 17.46
N LYS A 138 33.88 11.28 17.49
CA LYS A 138 34.49 10.67 16.28
C LYS A 138 33.65 9.52 15.73
N VAL A 139 33.08 8.67 16.59
CA VAL A 139 32.20 7.57 16.17
C VAL A 139 30.89 8.13 15.61
N MET A 140 30.32 9.16 16.21
CA MET A 140 29.10 9.82 15.74
C MET A 140 29.29 10.44 14.35
N ILE A 141 30.42 11.12 14.11
CA ILE A 141 30.75 11.66 12.78
C ILE A 141 30.84 10.53 11.75
N LYS A 142 31.55 9.44 12.06
CA LYS A 142 31.66 8.27 11.17
C LYS A 142 30.32 7.59 10.92
N TYR A 143 29.47 7.49 11.93
CA TYR A 143 28.13 6.93 11.81
C TYR A 143 27.27 7.76 10.86
N ASN A 144 27.26 9.09 11.03
CA ASN A 144 26.51 10.00 10.17
C ASN A 144 27.03 9.98 8.72
N GLU A 145 28.34 9.89 8.53
CA GLU A 145 28.96 9.74 7.21
C GLU A 145 28.56 8.41 6.55
N ALA A 146 28.66 7.29 7.28
CA ALA A 146 28.21 5.98 6.80
C ALA A 146 26.71 5.98 6.49
N GLN A 147 25.88 6.66 7.28
CA GLN A 147 24.44 6.76 7.05
C GLN A 147 24.15 7.60 5.79
N SER A 148 24.90 8.67 5.55
CA SER A 148 24.80 9.48 4.33
C SER A 148 25.16 8.65 3.09
N ILE A 149 26.27 7.90 3.15
CA ILE A 149 26.70 6.98 2.09
C ILE A 149 25.66 5.87 1.87
N ARG A 150 25.07 5.32 2.94
CA ARG A 150 24.00 4.32 2.82
C ARG A 150 22.78 4.90 2.09
N LYS A 151 22.34 6.11 2.45
CA LYS A 151 21.21 6.78 1.79
C LYS A 151 21.47 7.01 0.30
N THR A 152 22.69 7.38 -0.10
CA THR A 152 23.03 7.54 -1.52
C THR A 152 23.01 6.21 -2.26
N TYR A 153 23.56 5.13 -1.68
CA TYR A 153 23.45 3.80 -2.28
C TYR A 153 22.02 3.29 -2.36
N GLU A 154 21.18 3.52 -1.35
CA GLU A 154 19.75 3.20 -1.38
C GLU A 154 19.03 3.93 -2.53
N ALA A 155 19.35 5.21 -2.75
CA ALA A 155 18.81 5.97 -3.87
C ALA A 155 19.27 5.41 -5.23
N ILE A 156 20.55 5.03 -5.35
CA ILE A 156 21.09 4.40 -6.56
C ILE A 156 20.37 3.06 -6.82
N VAL A 157 20.23 2.22 -5.80
CA VAL A 157 19.54 0.92 -5.93
C VAL A 157 18.09 1.10 -6.32
N LYS A 158 17.38 2.07 -5.73
CA LYS A 158 15.99 2.39 -6.10
C LYS A 158 15.91 2.77 -7.58
N ARG A 159 16.76 3.70 -8.02
CA ARG A 159 16.80 4.11 -9.44
C ARG A 159 17.12 2.95 -10.38
N LEU A 160 18.07 2.08 -10.04
CA LEU A 160 18.40 0.92 -10.86
C LEU A 160 17.26 -0.10 -10.93
N LYS A 161 16.48 -0.26 -9.84
CA LYS A 161 15.26 -1.09 -9.85
C LYS A 161 14.17 -0.47 -10.74
N ASP A 162 13.98 0.83 -10.68
CA ASP A 162 13.02 1.54 -11.52
C ASP A 162 13.43 1.45 -13.02
N GLU A 163 14.73 1.62 -13.32
CA GLU A 163 15.28 1.45 -14.67
C GLU A 163 15.14 0.00 -15.18
N ARG A 164 15.33 -1.00 -14.31
CA ARG A 164 15.10 -2.42 -14.65
C ARG A 164 13.66 -2.67 -15.10
N ILE A 165 12.68 -2.14 -14.37
CA ILE A 165 11.25 -2.25 -14.76
C ILE A 165 11.01 -1.55 -16.10
N GLY A 166 11.67 -0.40 -16.33
CA GLY A 166 11.64 0.30 -17.61
C GLY A 166 12.15 -0.55 -18.78
N PHE A 167 13.24 -1.31 -18.57
CA PHE A 167 13.76 -2.22 -19.60
C PHE A 167 12.83 -3.40 -19.88
N ASP A 168 12.18 -3.96 -18.86
CA ASP A 168 11.20 -5.04 -19.05
C ASP A 168 10.03 -4.57 -19.94
N ASN A 169 9.56 -3.32 -19.75
CA ASN A 169 8.53 -2.72 -20.60
C ASN A 169 9.00 -2.49 -22.06
N GLN A 170 10.23 -2.02 -22.24
CA GLN A 170 10.82 -1.84 -23.58
C GLN A 170 10.99 -3.18 -24.29
N LEU A 171 11.45 -4.22 -23.57
CA LEU A 171 11.59 -5.57 -24.10
C LEU A 171 10.22 -6.12 -24.53
N ALA A 172 9.21 -6.01 -23.68
CA ALA A 172 7.85 -6.45 -24.00
C ALA A 172 7.25 -5.68 -25.19
N ALA A 173 7.62 -4.41 -25.40
CA ALA A 173 7.23 -3.64 -26.57
C ALA A 173 7.93 -4.18 -27.84
N ILE A 174 9.24 -4.42 -27.77
CA ILE A 174 10.01 -4.99 -28.88
C ILE A 174 9.49 -6.38 -29.24
N GLU A 175 9.25 -7.25 -28.27
CA GLU A 175 8.68 -8.59 -28.49
C GLU A 175 7.30 -8.55 -29.15
N ARG A 176 6.43 -7.61 -28.76
CA ARG A 176 5.15 -7.40 -29.45
C ARG A 176 5.33 -6.98 -30.90
N THR A 177 6.27 -6.07 -31.17
CA THR A 177 6.57 -5.66 -32.55
C THR A 177 7.18 -6.79 -33.37
N LEU A 178 8.03 -7.62 -32.77
CA LEU A 178 8.61 -8.80 -33.43
C LEU A 178 7.52 -9.80 -33.81
N LYS A 179 6.64 -10.16 -32.87
CA LYS A 179 5.51 -11.06 -33.15
C LYS A 179 4.55 -10.51 -34.21
N ALA A 180 4.35 -9.20 -34.26
CA ALA A 180 3.58 -8.59 -35.34
C ALA A 180 4.29 -8.75 -36.69
N LYS A 181 5.60 -8.51 -36.75
CA LYS A 181 6.41 -8.67 -37.97
C LYS A 181 6.54 -10.13 -38.42
N GLU A 182 6.58 -11.08 -37.50
CA GLU A 182 6.54 -12.51 -37.82
C GLU A 182 5.22 -12.88 -38.48
N ARG A 183 4.08 -12.39 -37.97
CA ARG A 183 2.78 -12.58 -38.63
C ARG A 183 2.73 -11.91 -40.01
N ASP A 184 3.19 -10.67 -40.12
CA ASP A 184 3.28 -9.97 -41.42
C ASP A 184 4.12 -10.78 -42.42
N TYR A 185 5.21 -11.41 -41.96
CA TYR A 185 6.08 -12.25 -42.78
C TYR A 185 5.40 -13.56 -43.20
N GLU A 186 4.69 -14.22 -42.29
CA GLU A 186 3.91 -15.43 -42.59
C GLU A 186 2.81 -15.14 -43.62
N GLU A 187 2.09 -14.03 -43.47
CA GLU A 187 1.09 -13.58 -44.44
C GLU A 187 1.72 -13.30 -45.81
N LEU A 188 2.88 -12.63 -45.84
CA LEU A 188 3.61 -12.36 -47.08
C LEU A 188 4.13 -13.64 -47.74
N LEU A 189 4.52 -14.64 -46.94
CA LEU A 189 4.97 -15.93 -47.45
C LEU A 189 3.81 -16.70 -48.11
N LEU A 190 2.63 -16.71 -47.48
CA LEU A 190 1.41 -17.28 -48.06
C LEU A 190 1.05 -16.58 -49.38
N LEU A 191 1.04 -15.24 -49.38
CA LEU A 191 0.77 -14.45 -50.59
C LEU A 191 1.79 -14.71 -51.69
N SER A 192 3.06 -14.90 -51.34
CA SER A 192 4.10 -15.31 -52.28
C SER A 192 3.77 -16.68 -52.88
N HIS A 193 3.38 -17.65 -52.06
CA HIS A 193 3.00 -18.99 -52.53
C HIS A 193 1.82 -18.94 -53.51
N ASP A 194 0.79 -18.15 -53.19
CA ASP A 194 -0.37 -17.92 -54.06
C ASP A 194 0.04 -17.24 -55.38
N ALA A 195 0.91 -16.24 -55.32
CA ALA A 195 1.44 -15.57 -56.51
C ALA A 195 2.28 -16.51 -57.39
N TYR A 196 3.09 -17.40 -56.79
CA TYR A 196 3.81 -18.45 -57.51
C TYR A 196 2.84 -19.42 -58.18
N HIS A 197 1.81 -19.88 -57.46
CA HIS A 197 0.82 -20.80 -58.02
C HIS A 197 0.06 -20.15 -59.19
N ALA A 198 -0.38 -18.89 -59.05
CA ALA A 198 -1.04 -18.16 -60.12
C ALA A 198 -0.14 -17.99 -61.35
N LYS A 199 1.15 -17.72 -61.14
CA LYS A 199 2.14 -17.67 -62.23
C LYS A 199 2.28 -19.03 -62.92
N GLU A 200 2.41 -20.12 -62.17
CA GLU A 200 2.53 -21.47 -62.74
C GLU A 200 1.27 -21.86 -63.54
N MET A 201 0.09 -21.51 -63.03
CA MET A 201 -1.18 -21.72 -63.76
C MET A 201 -1.20 -20.92 -65.07
N ALA A 202 -0.84 -19.64 -65.03
CA ALA A 202 -0.78 -18.82 -66.24
C ALA A 202 0.27 -19.32 -67.24
N GLN A 203 1.42 -19.82 -66.77
CA GLN A 203 2.43 -20.44 -67.63
C GLN A 203 1.95 -21.76 -68.25
N ALA A 204 1.25 -22.59 -67.48
CA ALA A 204 0.66 -23.83 -67.98
C ALA A 204 -0.44 -23.56 -69.02
N GLU A 205 -1.29 -22.56 -68.78
CA GLU A 205 -2.30 -22.12 -69.75
C GLU A 205 -1.67 -21.55 -71.02
N LEU A 206 -0.63 -20.73 -70.89
CA LEU A 206 0.13 -20.21 -72.03
C LEU A 206 0.75 -21.35 -72.85
N HIS A 207 1.39 -22.32 -72.19
CA HIS A 207 1.97 -23.48 -72.88
C HIS A 207 0.90 -24.32 -73.60
N ARG A 208 -0.26 -24.55 -72.97
CA ARG A 208 -1.39 -25.25 -73.62
C ARG A 208 -1.90 -24.47 -74.83
N PHE A 209 -1.99 -23.15 -74.74
CA PHE A 209 -2.40 -22.29 -75.84
C PHE A 209 -1.38 -22.32 -76.99
N GLU A 210 -0.09 -22.18 -76.69
CA GLU A 210 0.99 -22.26 -77.68
C GLU A 210 1.01 -23.62 -78.39
N GLN A 211 0.81 -24.72 -77.65
CA GLN A 211 0.68 -26.06 -78.22
C GLN A 211 -0.54 -26.15 -79.15
N GLY A 212 -1.70 -25.64 -78.73
CA GLY A 212 -2.90 -25.62 -79.57
C GLY A 212 -2.71 -24.82 -80.86
N VAL A 213 -2.05 -23.67 -80.80
CA VAL A 213 -1.70 -22.87 -81.99
C VAL A 213 -0.72 -23.60 -82.90
N MET A 214 0.26 -24.31 -82.34
CA MET A 214 1.21 -25.11 -83.12
C MET A 214 0.53 -26.29 -83.81
N GLU A 215 -0.38 -26.98 -83.13
CA GLU A 215 -1.20 -28.07 -83.69
C GLU A 215 -2.10 -27.56 -84.82
N GLU A 216 -2.78 -26.43 -84.62
CA GLU A 216 -3.62 -25.80 -85.66
C GLU A 216 -2.79 -25.38 -86.88
N ARG A 217 -1.59 -24.81 -86.65
CA ARG A 217 -0.68 -24.46 -87.74
C ARG A 217 -0.22 -25.70 -88.51
N ASN A 218 0.17 -26.76 -87.82
CA ASN A 218 0.51 -28.04 -88.45
C ASN A 218 -0.66 -28.63 -89.24
N GLN A 219 -1.88 -28.53 -88.71
CA GLN A 219 -3.07 -29.01 -89.39
C GLN A 219 -3.35 -28.20 -90.66
N ARG A 220 -3.26 -26.86 -90.58
CA ARG A 220 -3.37 -25.98 -91.76
C ARG A 220 -2.28 -26.28 -92.79
N ASP A 221 -1.04 -26.48 -92.37
CA ASP A 221 0.06 -26.80 -93.29
C ASP A 221 -0.15 -28.16 -93.98
N LYS A 222 -0.67 -29.17 -93.26
CA LYS A 222 -1.09 -30.46 -93.85
C LYS A 222 -2.20 -30.27 -94.87
N GLU A 223 -3.27 -29.54 -94.54
CA GLU A 223 -4.38 -29.29 -95.46
C GLU A 223 -3.91 -28.52 -96.71
N VAL A 224 -3.02 -27.55 -96.55
CA VAL A 224 -2.42 -26.82 -97.67
C VAL A 224 -1.57 -27.75 -98.53
N GLN A 225 -0.78 -28.64 -97.93
CA GLN A 225 -0.02 -29.65 -98.66
C GLN A 225 -0.92 -30.62 -99.43
N GLU A 226 -1.97 -31.15 -98.80
CA GLU A 226 -2.94 -32.05 -99.44
C GLU A 226 -3.62 -31.37 -100.65
N LYS A 227 -4.09 -30.13 -100.47
CA LYS A 227 -4.66 -29.32 -101.56
C LYS A 227 -3.65 -29.05 -102.67
N LYS A 228 -2.38 -28.79 -102.32
CA LYS A 228 -1.31 -28.57 -103.29
C LYS A 228 -1.04 -29.82 -104.13
N ILE A 229 -0.98 -31.00 -103.50
CA ILE A 229 -0.86 -32.28 -104.20
C ILE A 229 -2.04 -32.51 -105.15
N LEU A 230 -3.27 -32.24 -104.70
CA LEU A 230 -4.46 -32.38 -105.54
C LEU A 230 -4.45 -31.46 -106.76
N VAL A 231 -4.01 -30.21 -106.58
CA VAL A 231 -3.85 -29.25 -107.68
C VAL A 231 -2.75 -29.72 -108.64
N GLU A 232 -1.62 -30.20 -108.14
CA GLU A 232 -0.52 -30.73 -108.94
C GLU A 232 -0.97 -31.93 -109.78
N GLN A 233 -1.69 -32.88 -109.18
CA GLN A 233 -2.31 -34.01 -109.88
C GLN A 233 -3.29 -33.55 -110.97
N ARG A 234 -4.12 -32.52 -110.72
CA ARG A 234 -5.01 -31.94 -111.75
C ARG A 234 -4.23 -31.28 -112.88
N VAL A 235 -3.16 -30.54 -112.58
CA VAL A 235 -2.31 -29.89 -113.59
C VAL A 235 -1.61 -30.96 -114.44
N GLU A 236 -1.10 -32.02 -113.84
CA GLU A 236 -0.47 -33.14 -114.56
C GLU A 236 -1.49 -33.87 -115.45
N MET A 237 -2.69 -34.14 -114.93
CA MET A 237 -3.79 -34.72 -115.71
C MET A 237 -4.19 -33.83 -116.90
N ASN A 238 -4.33 -32.52 -116.68
CA ASN A 238 -4.61 -31.54 -117.73
C ASN A 238 -3.49 -31.49 -118.78
N LYS A 239 -2.21 -31.48 -118.36
CA LYS A 239 -1.08 -31.57 -119.29
C LYS A 239 -1.11 -32.86 -120.11
N ARG A 240 -1.46 -33.99 -119.49
CA ARG A 240 -1.61 -35.28 -120.20
C ARG A 240 -2.74 -35.24 -121.23
N LEU A 241 -3.86 -34.61 -120.89
CA LEU A 241 -4.97 -34.39 -121.82
C LEU A 241 -4.57 -33.45 -122.96
N GLU A 242 -3.86 -32.35 -122.66
CA GLU A 242 -3.39 -31.39 -123.67
C GLU A 242 -2.36 -32.02 -124.63
N LEU A 243 -1.46 -32.86 -124.13
CA LEU A 243 -0.54 -33.66 -124.96
C LEU A 243 -1.30 -34.63 -125.86
N ARG A 244 -2.33 -35.31 -125.33
CA ARG A 244 -3.19 -36.21 -126.11
C ARG A 244 -3.98 -35.44 -127.18
N GLU A 245 -4.49 -34.26 -126.86
CA GLU A 245 -5.20 -33.41 -127.82
C GLU A 245 -4.27 -32.86 -128.91
N LYS A 246 -3.03 -32.47 -128.56
CA LYS A 246 -2.01 -32.07 -129.54
C LYS A 246 -1.58 -33.23 -130.44
N SER A 247 -1.48 -34.45 -129.91
CA SER A 247 -1.24 -35.65 -130.72
C SER A 247 -2.43 -36.03 -131.61
N LEU A 248 -3.67 -35.81 -131.17
CA LEU A 248 -4.86 -35.97 -132.00
C LEU A 248 -4.98 -34.88 -133.09
N LYS A 249 -4.58 -33.64 -132.81
CA LYS A 249 -4.57 -32.55 -133.81
C LYS A 249 -3.46 -32.68 -134.86
N GLN A 250 -2.47 -33.56 -134.66
CA GLN A 250 -1.41 -33.86 -135.63
C GLN A 250 -1.67 -35.14 -136.45
N GLN A 251 -2.80 -35.82 -136.27
CA GLN A 251 -3.25 -36.90 -137.16
C GLN A 251 -4.40 -36.40 -138.06
N PRO A 252 -4.32 -36.61 -139.39
CA PRO A 252 -5.43 -36.28 -140.29
C PRO A 252 -6.58 -37.29 -140.13
N GLU A 253 -7.81 -36.77 -140.16
CA GLU A 253 -9.07 -37.39 -140.59
C GLU A 253 -9.10 -38.93 -140.69
N THR A 254 -9.83 -39.59 -139.78
CA THR A 254 -10.83 -40.66 -140.10
C THR A 254 -11.40 -41.23 -138.81
N GLU A 255 -12.57 -40.74 -138.37
CA GLU A 255 -13.58 -41.52 -137.62
C GLU A 255 -14.83 -40.65 -137.35
N LYS A 256 -15.42 -40.15 -138.45
CA LYS A 256 -16.84 -39.79 -138.46
C LYS A 256 -17.63 -41.06 -138.72
N GLY A 257 -18.15 -41.71 -137.68
CA GLY A 257 -19.11 -42.79 -137.91
C GLY A 257 -19.27 -43.82 -136.81
N HIS A 258 -19.56 -43.43 -135.56
CA HIS A 258 -20.11 -44.42 -134.62
C HIS A 258 -20.99 -43.92 -133.46
N ASP A 259 -21.46 -42.66 -133.48
CA ASP A 259 -22.24 -42.12 -132.35
C ASP A 259 -23.65 -41.61 -132.73
N ARG A 260 -24.19 -42.05 -133.88
CA ARG A 260 -25.64 -41.94 -134.21
C ARG A 260 -26.40 -43.26 -134.11
N SER A 261 -25.73 -44.40 -133.94
CA SER A 261 -26.36 -45.73 -133.95
C SER A 261 -26.81 -46.23 -132.57
N LEU A 262 -26.30 -45.65 -131.48
CA LEU A 262 -26.61 -46.10 -130.10
C LEU A 262 -27.78 -45.37 -129.45
N LYS A 263 -28.24 -44.25 -130.03
CA LYS A 263 -29.45 -43.53 -129.58
C LYS A 263 -30.75 -44.05 -130.20
N GLU A 264 -30.68 -44.79 -131.30
CA GLU A 264 -31.87 -45.38 -131.94
C GLU A 264 -32.14 -46.83 -131.48
N ALA A 265 -31.16 -47.51 -130.88
CA ALA A 265 -31.33 -48.88 -130.35
C ALA A 265 -31.86 -48.95 -128.90
N SER A 266 -31.88 -47.82 -128.18
CA SER A 266 -32.39 -47.72 -126.80
C SER A 266 -33.92 -47.54 -126.75
N VAL A 267 -34.52 -47.00 -127.82
CA VAL A 267 -35.97 -46.71 -127.91
C VAL A 267 -36.80 -47.93 -128.34
N ALA A 268 -36.16 -49.01 -128.80
CA ALA A 268 -36.82 -50.20 -129.33
C ALA A 268 -36.98 -51.37 -128.34
N SER A 269 -36.47 -51.24 -127.10
CA SER A 269 -36.56 -52.27 -126.06
C SER A 269 -37.60 -51.97 -124.96
N GLU A 270 -38.45 -50.95 -125.17
CA GLU A 270 -39.47 -50.51 -124.20
C GLU A 270 -40.89 -50.96 -124.60
N PHE A 271 -41.06 -51.73 -125.69
CA PHE A 271 -42.37 -52.05 -126.26
C PHE A 271 -42.81 -53.53 -126.15
N THR A 272 -42.07 -54.41 -125.48
CA THR A 272 -42.44 -55.84 -125.40
C THR A 272 -42.19 -56.46 -124.03
N ALA A 273 -43.00 -56.08 -123.04
CA ALA A 273 -43.31 -56.89 -121.86
C ALA A 273 -44.58 -56.38 -121.14
N GLY A 274 -45.64 -56.12 -121.90
CA GLY A 274 -46.99 -56.05 -121.35
C GLY A 274 -47.50 -57.47 -121.12
N TYR A 275 -48.13 -57.69 -119.96
CA TYR A 275 -48.75 -58.94 -119.49
C TYR A 275 -47.88 -59.93 -118.69
N SER A 276 -47.49 -59.50 -117.50
CA SER A 276 -47.46 -60.38 -116.32
C SER A 276 -47.54 -59.57 -115.02
N GLY A 277 -48.74 -59.52 -114.41
CA GLY A 277 -48.96 -59.34 -112.98
C GLY A 277 -49.25 -57.91 -112.51
N ASP A 278 -50.49 -57.65 -112.10
CA ASP A 278 -50.90 -56.51 -111.27
C ASP A 278 -49.99 -56.38 -110.02
N ALA A 279 -49.50 -57.51 -109.50
CA ALA A 279 -48.47 -57.58 -108.45
C ALA A 279 -47.11 -56.99 -108.86
N ALA A 280 -46.68 -57.13 -110.12
CA ALA A 280 -45.40 -56.58 -110.58
C ALA A 280 -45.47 -55.05 -110.75
N GLN A 281 -46.64 -54.53 -111.10
CA GLN A 281 -46.87 -53.09 -111.21
C GLN A 281 -46.99 -52.43 -109.83
N GLU A 282 -47.61 -53.11 -108.87
CA GLU A 282 -47.64 -52.68 -107.47
C GLU A 282 -46.25 -52.76 -106.82
N GLU A 283 -45.42 -53.76 -107.15
CA GLU A 283 -44.02 -53.82 -106.72
C GLU A 283 -43.16 -52.73 -107.37
N LEU A 284 -43.37 -52.42 -108.65
CA LEU A 284 -42.72 -51.29 -109.32
C LEU A 284 -43.09 -49.96 -108.67
N GLN A 285 -44.36 -49.76 -108.31
CA GLN A 285 -44.78 -48.55 -107.61
C GLN A 285 -44.14 -48.46 -106.22
N LYS A 286 -44.11 -49.55 -105.45
CA LYS A 286 -43.41 -49.60 -104.16
C LYS A 286 -41.91 -49.31 -104.32
N ILE A 287 -41.27 -49.83 -105.36
CA ILE A 287 -39.85 -49.56 -105.68
C ILE A 287 -39.66 -48.08 -106.03
N MET A 288 -40.59 -47.46 -106.77
CA MET A 288 -40.55 -46.03 -107.07
C MET A 288 -40.71 -45.19 -105.80
N ASP A 289 -41.67 -45.52 -104.93
CA ASP A 289 -41.91 -44.82 -103.67
C ASP A 289 -40.70 -44.95 -102.73
N TYR A 290 -40.08 -46.14 -102.64
CA TYR A 290 -38.83 -46.32 -101.87
C TYR A 290 -37.65 -45.55 -102.48
N LYS A 291 -37.57 -45.47 -103.81
CA LYS A 291 -36.52 -44.70 -104.49
C LYS A 291 -36.68 -43.20 -104.26
N GLU A 292 -37.91 -42.69 -104.27
CA GLU A 292 -38.22 -41.30 -103.93
C GLU A 292 -37.92 -41.00 -102.46
N ALA A 293 -38.30 -41.90 -101.54
CA ALA A 293 -37.98 -41.76 -100.12
C ALA A 293 -36.47 -41.78 -99.86
N VAL A 294 -35.72 -42.66 -100.52
CA VAL A 294 -34.25 -42.69 -100.42
C VAL A 294 -33.63 -41.44 -101.04
N GLN A 295 -34.15 -40.93 -102.16
CA GLN A 295 -33.68 -39.69 -102.75
C GLN A 295 -33.93 -38.49 -101.83
N ALA A 296 -35.11 -38.41 -101.21
CA ALA A 296 -35.42 -37.38 -100.22
C ALA A 296 -34.49 -37.45 -98.99
N ILE A 297 -34.15 -38.66 -98.52
CA ILE A 297 -33.16 -38.84 -97.44
C ILE A 297 -31.76 -38.43 -97.90
N LYS A 298 -31.35 -38.77 -99.12
CA LYS A 298 -30.06 -38.35 -99.70
C LYS A 298 -29.97 -36.83 -99.82
N ASP A 299 -31.04 -36.18 -100.26
CA ASP A 299 -31.10 -34.73 -100.41
C ASP A 299 -31.11 -34.01 -99.05
N ALA A 300 -31.80 -34.57 -98.04
CA ALA A 300 -31.85 -34.02 -96.68
C ALA A 300 -30.56 -34.23 -95.89
N THR A 301 -29.88 -35.37 -96.09
CA THR A 301 -28.62 -35.71 -95.40
C THR A 301 -27.38 -35.20 -96.16
N GLY A 302 -27.52 -34.89 -97.45
CA GLY A 302 -26.45 -34.44 -98.34
C GLY A 302 -25.41 -35.52 -98.66
N VAL A 303 -25.76 -36.80 -98.47
CA VAL A 303 -24.84 -37.94 -98.59
C VAL A 303 -25.36 -38.94 -99.62
N SER A 304 -24.49 -39.39 -100.52
CA SER A 304 -24.87 -40.23 -101.67
C SER A 304 -24.84 -41.73 -101.39
N ASP A 305 -24.02 -42.17 -100.43
CA ASP A 305 -23.86 -43.59 -100.04
C ASP A 305 -24.80 -43.96 -98.90
N ALA A 306 -25.53 -45.07 -99.06
CA ALA A 306 -26.48 -45.57 -98.07
C ALA A 306 -25.80 -45.96 -96.76
N ASN A 307 -24.56 -46.48 -96.81
CA ASN A 307 -23.82 -46.84 -95.60
C ASN A 307 -23.36 -45.62 -94.80
N GLU A 308 -22.97 -44.54 -95.47
CA GLU A 308 -22.61 -43.27 -94.81
C GLU A 308 -23.83 -42.60 -94.17
N ILE A 309 -25.00 -42.70 -94.79
CA ILE A 309 -26.28 -42.25 -94.20
C ILE A 309 -26.54 -43.03 -92.90
N ILE A 310 -26.44 -44.36 -92.92
CA ILE A 310 -26.67 -45.20 -91.74
C ILE A 310 -25.67 -44.85 -90.62
N GLN A 311 -24.38 -44.69 -90.94
CA GLN A 311 -23.39 -44.29 -89.94
C GLN A 311 -23.66 -42.89 -89.36
N LYS A 312 -24.07 -41.91 -90.18
CA LYS A 312 -24.46 -40.59 -89.67
C LYS A 312 -25.69 -40.64 -88.78
N PHE A 313 -26.70 -41.43 -89.13
CA PHE A 313 -27.88 -41.61 -88.27
C PHE A 313 -27.53 -42.29 -86.95
N LEU A 314 -26.71 -43.35 -86.97
CA LEU A 314 -26.29 -44.03 -85.74
C LEU A 314 -25.44 -43.11 -84.84
N THR A 315 -24.47 -42.41 -85.41
CA THR A 315 -23.64 -41.45 -84.65
C THR A 315 -24.45 -40.24 -84.17
N GLN A 316 -25.43 -39.77 -84.94
CA GLN A 316 -26.35 -38.72 -84.53
C GLN A 316 -27.27 -39.19 -83.39
N GLU A 317 -27.76 -40.43 -83.43
CA GLU A 317 -28.54 -41.02 -82.35
C GLU A 317 -27.70 -41.18 -81.07
N ASP A 318 -26.45 -41.65 -81.20
CA ASP A 318 -25.53 -41.79 -80.06
C ASP A 318 -25.14 -40.42 -79.47
N THR A 319 -24.87 -39.41 -80.31
CA THR A 319 -24.60 -38.04 -79.84
C THR A 319 -25.84 -37.42 -79.19
N GLN A 320 -27.04 -37.67 -79.72
CA GLN A 320 -28.28 -37.23 -79.11
C GLN A 320 -28.50 -37.89 -77.74
N LYS A 321 -28.29 -39.21 -77.62
CA LYS A 321 -28.37 -39.93 -76.34
C LYS A 321 -27.36 -39.39 -75.34
N ASN A 322 -26.12 -39.14 -75.77
CA ASN A 322 -25.09 -38.57 -74.91
C ASN A 322 -25.45 -37.15 -74.45
N LEU A 323 -25.96 -36.28 -75.34
CA LEU A 323 -26.43 -34.94 -74.98
C LEU A 323 -27.63 -34.97 -74.03
N GLN A 324 -28.58 -35.89 -74.23
CA GLN A 324 -29.71 -36.09 -73.32
C GLN A 324 -29.23 -36.57 -71.94
N GLN A 325 -28.27 -37.50 -71.89
CA GLN A 325 -27.67 -37.95 -70.66
C GLN A 325 -26.92 -36.82 -69.94
N LEU A 326 -26.09 -36.05 -70.66
CA LEU A 326 -25.37 -34.91 -70.10
C LEU A 326 -26.32 -33.83 -69.58
N THR A 327 -27.43 -33.61 -70.30
CA THR A 327 -28.49 -32.68 -69.86
C THR A 327 -29.13 -33.17 -68.57
N LYS A 328 -29.43 -34.47 -68.47
CA LYS A 328 -29.98 -35.07 -67.25
C LYS A 328 -28.99 -34.98 -66.07
N GLU A 329 -27.73 -35.31 -66.28
CA GLU A 329 -26.68 -35.22 -65.25
C GLU A 329 -26.45 -33.78 -64.77
N ASN A 330 -26.44 -32.81 -65.70
CA ASN A 330 -26.36 -31.40 -65.36
C ASN A 330 -27.59 -30.93 -64.59
N GLN A 331 -28.79 -31.38 -64.97
CA GLN A 331 -30.02 -31.06 -64.23
C GLN A 331 -29.98 -31.63 -62.82
N GLU A 332 -29.58 -32.89 -62.64
CA GLU A 332 -29.40 -33.49 -61.31
C GLU A 332 -28.35 -32.74 -60.47
N THR A 333 -27.29 -32.25 -61.10
CA THR A 333 -26.25 -31.46 -60.41
C THR A 333 -26.79 -30.10 -59.98
N ILE A 334 -27.57 -29.43 -60.82
CA ILE A 334 -28.26 -28.18 -60.47
C ILE A 334 -29.23 -28.41 -59.31
N ASP A 335 -30.00 -29.49 -59.33
CA ASP A 335 -30.95 -29.82 -58.27
C ASP A 335 -30.23 -30.10 -56.94
N ARG A 336 -29.10 -30.83 -56.96
CA ARG A 336 -28.25 -31.02 -55.76
C ARG A 336 -27.70 -29.69 -55.22
N LEU A 337 -27.10 -28.88 -56.08
CA LEU A 337 -26.50 -27.60 -55.69
C LEU A 337 -27.56 -26.60 -55.18
N THR A 338 -28.77 -26.61 -55.75
CA THR A 338 -29.87 -25.76 -55.27
C THR A 338 -30.38 -26.21 -53.90
N GLU A 339 -30.46 -27.51 -53.66
CA GLU A 339 -30.82 -28.05 -52.34
C GLU A 339 -29.74 -27.78 -51.28
N ASP A 340 -28.46 -27.94 -51.62
CA ASP A 340 -27.36 -27.59 -50.71
C ASP A 340 -27.34 -26.10 -50.41
N ARG A 341 -27.57 -25.24 -51.43
CA ARG A 341 -27.72 -23.79 -51.23
C ARG A 341 -28.90 -23.47 -50.31
N ARG A 342 -30.01 -24.21 -50.41
CA ARG A 342 -31.17 -24.06 -49.53
C ARG A 342 -30.83 -24.44 -48.09
N LYS A 343 -30.15 -25.57 -47.87
CA LYS A 343 -29.68 -26.02 -46.54
C LYS A 343 -28.70 -25.02 -45.91
N LEU A 344 -27.70 -24.56 -46.67
CA LEU A 344 -26.75 -23.55 -46.22
C LEU A 344 -27.44 -22.23 -45.86
N ARG A 345 -28.43 -21.80 -46.64
CA ARG A 345 -29.24 -20.61 -46.30
C ARG A 345 -30.01 -20.78 -45.00
N LEU A 346 -30.64 -21.93 -44.80
CA LEU A 346 -31.33 -22.28 -43.54
C LEU A 346 -30.36 -22.30 -42.36
N GLN A 347 -29.17 -22.87 -42.49
CA GLN A 347 -28.15 -22.87 -41.43
C GLN A 347 -27.66 -21.44 -41.13
N VAL A 348 -27.49 -20.60 -42.15
CA VAL A 348 -27.11 -19.20 -41.95
C VAL A 348 -28.24 -18.42 -41.27
N GLU A 349 -29.49 -18.69 -41.63
CA GLU A 349 -30.67 -18.10 -41.01
C GLU A 349 -30.77 -18.53 -39.54
N ASP A 350 -30.63 -19.83 -39.28
CA ASP A 350 -30.62 -20.39 -37.94
C ASP A 350 -29.47 -19.79 -37.12
N LEU A 351 -28.23 -19.73 -37.62
CA LEU A 351 -27.12 -19.08 -36.91
C LEU A 351 -27.35 -17.57 -36.66
N LYS A 352 -28.02 -16.87 -37.58
CA LYS A 352 -28.38 -15.45 -37.42
C LYS A 352 -29.43 -15.21 -36.35
N PHE A 353 -30.35 -16.16 -36.13
CA PHE A 353 -31.44 -16.02 -35.17
C PHE A 353 -31.22 -16.80 -33.86
N SER A 354 -30.43 -17.87 -33.89
CA SER A 354 -30.02 -18.71 -32.75
C SER A 354 -28.94 -18.05 -31.90
N SER A 355 -28.03 -17.26 -32.49
CA SER A 355 -27.01 -16.54 -31.71
C SER A 355 -27.53 -15.32 -30.92
N GLY A 356 -28.85 -15.09 -30.93
CA GLY A 356 -29.44 -13.80 -30.63
C GLY A 356 -28.94 -12.77 -31.66
N GLY A 357 -29.79 -11.84 -32.07
CA GLY A 357 -29.30 -10.72 -32.90
C GLY A 357 -28.13 -9.98 -32.21
N PRO A 358 -27.63 -8.88 -32.81
CA PRO A 358 -26.60 -8.03 -32.18
C PRO A 358 -26.88 -7.70 -30.70
N ALA A 359 -28.16 -7.62 -30.33
CA ALA A 359 -28.62 -7.45 -28.95
C ALA A 359 -28.36 -8.65 -28.02
N GLY A 360 -28.63 -9.89 -28.45
CA GLY A 360 -28.39 -11.09 -27.62
C GLY A 360 -26.91 -11.42 -27.47
N ARG A 361 -26.12 -11.14 -28.52
CA ARG A 361 -24.66 -11.24 -28.46
C ARG A 361 -24.05 -10.21 -27.51
N ARG A 362 -24.61 -9.00 -27.47
CA ARG A 362 -24.20 -7.95 -26.53
C ARG A 362 -24.59 -8.28 -25.09
N GLN A 363 -25.81 -8.77 -24.88
CA GLN A 363 -26.24 -9.19 -23.54
C GLN A 363 -25.40 -10.37 -23.00
N ALA A 364 -25.05 -11.35 -23.83
CA ALA A 364 -24.14 -12.42 -23.42
C ALA A 364 -22.72 -11.89 -23.09
N ILE A 365 -22.23 -10.89 -23.84
CA ILE A 365 -20.95 -10.23 -23.54
C ILE A 365 -21.04 -9.47 -22.22
N ASP A 366 -22.09 -8.67 -22.01
CA ASP A 366 -22.32 -7.92 -20.77
C ASP A 366 -22.43 -8.88 -19.57
N ASP A 367 -23.11 -10.03 -19.74
CA ASP A 367 -23.20 -11.08 -18.71
C ASP A 367 -21.82 -11.69 -18.41
N PHE A 368 -21.00 -11.97 -19.43
CA PHE A 368 -19.64 -12.48 -19.23
C PHE A 368 -18.72 -11.43 -18.59
N GLU A 369 -18.85 -10.17 -18.95
CA GLU A 369 -18.11 -9.05 -18.33
C GLU A 369 -18.51 -8.87 -16.87
N SER A 370 -19.80 -8.99 -16.55
CA SER A 370 -20.31 -8.98 -15.17
C SER A 370 -19.76 -10.17 -14.37
N HIS A 371 -19.80 -11.39 -14.90
CA HIS A 371 -19.23 -12.57 -14.23
C HIS A 371 -17.71 -12.45 -14.05
N LEU A 372 -17.02 -11.87 -15.03
CA LEU A 372 -15.59 -11.59 -14.92
C LEU A 372 -15.31 -10.58 -13.81
N GLY A 373 -16.08 -9.49 -13.73
CA GLY A 373 -15.98 -8.49 -12.67
C GLY A 373 -16.23 -9.07 -11.28
N GLU A 374 -17.26 -9.90 -11.11
CA GLU A 374 -17.49 -10.57 -9.83
C GLU A 374 -16.36 -11.54 -9.45
N ALA A 375 -15.82 -12.26 -10.42
CA ALA A 375 -14.72 -13.20 -10.19
C ALA A 375 -13.43 -12.48 -9.81
N THR A 376 -13.10 -11.35 -10.46
CA THR A 376 -11.93 -10.53 -10.12
C THR A 376 -12.09 -9.88 -8.75
N GLU A 377 -13.27 -9.38 -8.40
CA GLU A 377 -13.51 -8.80 -7.08
C GLU A 377 -13.41 -9.85 -5.96
N LYS A 378 -13.97 -11.05 -6.18
CA LYS A 378 -13.80 -12.20 -5.26
C LYS A 378 -12.33 -12.59 -5.12
N PHE A 379 -11.57 -12.58 -6.22
CA PHE A 379 -10.13 -12.85 -6.21
C PHE A 379 -9.37 -11.80 -5.39
N GLU A 380 -9.59 -10.51 -5.63
CA GLU A 380 -8.91 -9.42 -4.89
C GLU A 380 -9.26 -9.45 -3.40
N ARG A 381 -10.53 -9.69 -3.04
CA ARG A 381 -10.94 -9.87 -1.64
C ARG A 381 -10.22 -11.05 -0.98
N ASN A 382 -10.09 -12.18 -1.67
CA ASN A 382 -9.38 -13.35 -1.15
C ASN A 382 -7.87 -13.13 -1.10
N ARG A 383 -7.30 -12.42 -2.07
CA ARG A 383 -5.89 -12.03 -2.10
C ARG A 383 -5.57 -11.13 -0.91
N GLY A 384 -6.39 -10.12 -0.64
CA GLY A 384 -6.22 -9.25 0.53
C GLY A 384 -6.35 -10.00 1.87
N LYS A 385 -7.26 -10.98 1.96
CA LYS A 385 -7.32 -11.89 3.14
C LYS A 385 -6.04 -12.71 3.28
N TYR A 386 -5.56 -13.29 2.18
CA TYR A 386 -4.32 -14.08 2.17
C TYR A 386 -3.11 -13.23 2.55
N GLU A 387 -2.97 -12.03 2.01
CA GLU A 387 -1.87 -11.10 2.34
C GLU A 387 -1.87 -10.70 3.81
N ARG A 388 -3.05 -10.51 4.43
CA ARG A 388 -3.17 -10.25 5.87
C ARG A 388 -2.74 -11.46 6.70
N VAL A 389 -3.23 -12.65 6.37
CA VAL A 389 -2.86 -13.89 7.06
C VAL A 389 -1.37 -14.19 6.89
N ALA A 390 -0.81 -13.97 5.70
CA ALA A 390 0.61 -14.13 5.42
C ALA A 390 1.48 -13.17 6.24
N ARG A 391 1.07 -11.90 6.37
CA ARG A 391 1.73 -10.93 7.26
C ARG A 391 1.70 -11.39 8.71
N LEU A 392 0.52 -11.79 9.21
CA LEU A 392 0.38 -12.31 10.56
C LEU A 392 1.25 -13.55 10.81
N LEU A 393 1.37 -14.45 9.83
CA LEU A 393 2.26 -15.60 9.91
C LEU A 393 3.74 -15.19 9.94
N ILE A 394 4.16 -14.18 9.16
CA ILE A 394 5.54 -13.66 9.21
C ILE A 394 5.83 -13.07 10.59
N ASP A 395 4.93 -12.26 11.12
CA ASP A 395 5.07 -11.65 12.44
C ASP A 395 5.11 -12.71 13.55
N MET A 396 4.28 -13.75 13.45
CA MET A 396 4.28 -14.88 14.38
C MET A 396 5.58 -15.69 14.29
N LYS A 397 6.10 -15.96 13.09
CA LYS A 397 7.41 -16.61 12.91
C LYS A 397 8.53 -15.80 13.54
N ALA A 398 8.55 -14.49 13.32
CA ALA A 398 9.53 -13.60 13.94
C ALA A 398 9.40 -13.59 15.48
N GLY A 399 8.18 -13.52 16.00
CA GLY A 399 7.89 -13.59 17.44
C GLY A 399 8.36 -14.90 18.08
N ILE A 400 8.11 -16.04 17.42
CA ILE A 400 8.58 -17.37 17.86
C ILE A 400 10.11 -17.44 17.79
N GLY A 401 10.73 -16.89 16.76
CA GLY A 401 12.19 -16.78 16.65
C GLY A 401 12.80 -15.99 17.81
N HIS A 402 12.24 -14.84 18.14
CA HIS A 402 12.67 -14.04 19.30
C HIS A 402 12.44 -14.75 20.62
N LEU A 403 11.31 -15.45 20.78
CA LEU A 403 11.04 -16.26 21.98
C LEU A 403 12.07 -17.38 22.13
N SER A 404 12.38 -18.09 21.05
CA SER A 404 13.40 -19.13 21.01
C SER A 404 14.79 -18.60 21.38
N GLU A 405 15.17 -17.43 20.85
CA GLU A 405 16.43 -16.75 21.20
C GLU A 405 16.50 -16.42 22.70
N LYS A 406 15.41 -15.90 23.29
CA LYS A 406 15.35 -15.61 24.73
C LYS A 406 15.40 -16.87 25.60
N LEU A 407 14.81 -17.97 25.12
CA LEU A 407 14.78 -19.25 25.82
C LEU A 407 16.02 -20.12 25.55
N GLN A 408 16.96 -19.68 24.71
CA GLN A 408 18.18 -20.42 24.39
C GLN A 408 19.03 -20.76 25.62
N ILE A 409 18.93 -19.96 26.68
CA ILE A 409 19.63 -20.15 27.96
C ILE A 409 19.09 -21.38 28.72
N VAL A 410 17.83 -21.76 28.48
CA VAL A 410 17.17 -22.89 29.14
C VAL A 410 17.41 -24.15 28.32
N LYS A 411 18.27 -25.03 28.84
CA LYS A 411 18.60 -26.30 28.20
C LYS A 411 17.61 -27.41 28.58
N LEU A 412 17.11 -28.13 27.59
CA LEU A 412 16.29 -29.34 27.76
C LEU A 412 17.17 -30.59 27.64
N GLU A 413 16.82 -31.68 28.33
CA GLU A 413 17.55 -32.95 28.18
C GLU A 413 17.21 -33.58 26.82
N GLY A 414 18.22 -33.80 25.97
CA GLY A 414 18.06 -34.35 24.60
C GLY A 414 18.03 -33.32 23.46
N GLU A 415 18.47 -32.08 23.70
CA GLU A 415 18.36 -30.96 22.77
C GLU A 415 19.29 -31.09 21.54
N THR A 416 18.71 -31.20 20.34
CA THR A 416 19.40 -30.89 19.07
C THR A 416 19.45 -29.37 18.90
N THR A 417 20.64 -28.83 18.65
CA THR A 417 20.82 -27.41 18.32
C THR A 417 20.09 -27.09 17.03
N ILE A 418 19.01 -26.34 17.14
CA ILE A 418 18.16 -25.94 16.01
C ILE A 418 18.59 -24.54 15.60
N ASP A 419 19.13 -24.45 14.39
CA ASP A 419 19.58 -23.20 13.78
C ASP A 419 18.33 -22.43 13.30
N PRO A 420 18.06 -21.20 13.80
CA PRO A 420 16.86 -20.44 13.47
C PRO A 420 16.71 -20.07 11.98
N ASN A 421 17.70 -20.38 11.13
CA ASN A 421 17.69 -20.10 9.69
C ASN A 421 17.52 -21.33 8.77
N ASP A 422 17.31 -22.54 9.30
CA ASP A 422 17.07 -23.70 8.44
C ASP A 422 15.60 -23.72 7.97
N ASP A 423 15.38 -23.49 6.67
CA ASP A 423 14.07 -23.46 6.01
C ASP A 423 13.26 -24.77 6.17
N LYS A 424 13.92 -25.85 6.64
CA LYS A 424 13.31 -27.15 6.93
C LYS A 424 12.74 -27.29 8.34
N ILE A 425 12.97 -26.33 9.24
CA ILE A 425 12.39 -26.39 10.59
C ILE A 425 10.98 -25.82 10.52
N GLU A 426 10.00 -26.70 10.70
CA GLU A 426 8.61 -26.30 10.87
C GLU A 426 8.49 -25.43 12.13
N VAL A 427 7.89 -24.24 11.96
CA VAL A 427 7.65 -23.25 13.03
C VAL A 427 6.95 -23.86 14.24
N GLU A 428 6.14 -24.89 13.98
CA GLU A 428 5.47 -25.72 14.97
C GLU A 428 6.45 -26.41 15.93
N HIS A 429 7.53 -27.01 15.41
CA HIS A 429 8.54 -27.66 16.24
C HIS A 429 9.34 -26.64 17.08
N MET A 430 9.60 -25.44 16.54
CA MET A 430 10.24 -24.37 17.32
C MET A 430 9.33 -23.86 18.44
N LEU A 431 8.02 -23.76 18.19
CA LEU A 431 7.03 -23.36 19.17
C LEU A 431 6.85 -24.41 20.28
N GLU A 432 6.78 -25.69 19.92
CA GLU A 432 6.69 -26.82 20.87
C GLU A 432 7.89 -26.82 21.84
N GLN A 433 9.10 -26.53 21.33
CA GLN A 433 10.28 -26.41 22.18
C GLN A 433 10.24 -25.19 23.10
N CYS A 434 9.73 -24.05 22.61
CA CYS A 434 9.52 -22.88 23.45
C CYS A 434 8.53 -23.20 24.58
N GLU A 435 7.44 -23.91 24.28
CA GLU A 435 6.44 -24.35 25.26
C GLU A 435 7.04 -25.26 26.34
N LEU A 436 7.84 -26.26 25.95
CA LEU A 436 8.54 -27.15 26.88
C LEU A 436 9.53 -26.40 27.78
N LYS A 437 10.29 -25.45 27.21
CA LYS A 437 11.22 -24.59 27.97
C LYS A 437 10.49 -23.68 28.95
N ILE A 438 9.39 -23.07 28.54
CA ILE A 438 8.55 -22.24 29.41
C ILE A 438 7.93 -23.10 30.52
N SER A 439 7.42 -24.28 30.21
CA SER A 439 6.86 -25.21 31.21
C SER A 439 7.90 -25.64 32.26
N LYS A 440 9.15 -25.87 31.82
CA LYS A 440 10.27 -26.12 32.73
C LYS A 440 10.58 -24.91 33.61
N LEU A 441 10.60 -23.70 33.05
CA LEU A 441 10.76 -22.48 33.84
C LEU A 441 9.62 -22.31 34.85
N LEU A 442 8.37 -22.50 34.43
CA LEU A 442 7.19 -22.37 35.27
C LEU A 442 7.22 -23.33 36.45
N SER A 443 7.64 -24.59 36.24
CA SER A 443 7.80 -25.56 37.33
C SER A 443 8.95 -25.20 38.29
N LEU A 444 10.00 -24.53 37.81
CA LEU A 444 11.10 -24.02 38.63
C LEU A 444 10.74 -22.73 39.38
N THR A 445 9.83 -21.92 38.86
CA THR A 445 9.38 -20.66 39.47
C THR A 445 8.13 -20.81 40.33
N ALA A 446 7.33 -21.87 40.16
CA ALA A 446 6.15 -22.13 40.98
C ALA A 446 6.42 -22.12 42.51
N PRO A 447 7.58 -22.60 43.02
CA PRO A 447 7.92 -22.45 44.44
C PRO A 447 8.34 -21.02 44.85
N LEU A 448 8.77 -20.20 43.89
CA LEU A 448 9.20 -18.81 44.10
C LEU A 448 8.01 -17.83 44.03
N GLU A 449 6.99 -18.15 43.25
CA GLU A 449 5.72 -17.40 43.18
C GLU A 449 5.01 -17.38 44.54
N ASP A 450 5.01 -18.49 45.28
CA ASP A 450 4.37 -18.56 46.61
C ASP A 450 5.05 -17.65 47.66
N VAL A 451 6.35 -17.36 47.49
CA VAL A 451 7.12 -16.42 48.31
C VAL A 451 6.95 -14.99 47.81
N SER A 452 6.91 -14.79 46.48
CA SER A 452 6.77 -13.47 45.85
C SER A 452 5.34 -12.92 45.97
N ASP A 453 4.31 -13.75 45.88
CA ASP A 453 2.91 -13.38 46.09
C ASP A 453 2.61 -13.05 47.55
N ARG A 454 3.26 -13.73 48.50
CA ARG A 454 3.22 -13.35 49.92
C ARG A 454 3.83 -11.98 50.16
N GLN A 455 4.93 -11.66 49.47
CA GLN A 455 5.60 -10.36 49.55
C GLN A 455 4.79 -9.26 48.85
N ARG A 456 4.21 -9.55 47.68
CA ARG A 456 3.34 -8.62 46.92
C ARG A 456 2.06 -8.29 47.67
N ARG A 457 1.38 -9.25 48.28
CA ARG A 457 0.21 -8.99 49.13
C ARG A 457 0.55 -8.09 50.33
N MET A 458 1.70 -8.30 50.94
CA MET A 458 2.20 -7.46 52.05
C MET A 458 2.59 -6.04 51.61
N ASP A 459 3.07 -5.87 50.38
CA ASP A 459 3.42 -4.58 49.80
C ASP A 459 2.18 -3.84 49.26
N ASP A 460 1.19 -4.57 48.72
CA ASP A 460 -0.12 -4.05 48.29
C ASP A 460 -0.96 -3.58 49.49
N GLU A 461 -0.99 -4.32 50.60
CA GLU A 461 -1.64 -3.88 51.85
C GLU A 461 -1.00 -2.58 52.40
N LYS A 462 0.34 -2.46 52.32
CA LYS A 462 1.06 -1.23 52.71
C LYS A 462 0.86 -0.08 51.71
N TYR A 463 0.64 -0.39 50.45
CA TYR A 463 0.39 0.58 49.40
C TYR A 463 -1.03 1.14 49.51
N GLU A 464 -2.04 0.29 49.76
CA GLU A 464 -3.42 0.72 50.03
C GLU A 464 -3.51 1.55 51.31
N GLU A 465 -2.80 1.19 52.38
CA GLU A 465 -2.73 2.01 53.61
C GLU A 465 -2.15 3.41 53.32
N LYS A 466 -1.09 3.50 52.50
CA LYS A 466 -0.53 4.78 52.02
C LYS A 466 -1.46 5.55 51.10
N LEU A 467 -2.21 4.87 50.24
CA LEU A 467 -3.14 5.49 49.29
C LEU A 467 -4.37 6.08 50.02
N MET A 468 -4.87 5.39 51.05
CA MET A 468 -5.95 5.85 51.92
C MET A 468 -5.55 7.07 52.75
N LEU A 469 -4.27 7.19 53.14
CA LEU A 469 -3.74 8.42 53.75
C LEU A 469 -3.53 9.57 52.75
N ARG A 470 -3.26 9.26 51.48
CA ARG A 470 -3.01 10.26 50.42
C ARG A 470 -4.30 10.79 49.78
N SER A 471 -5.36 9.99 49.77
CA SER A 471 -6.67 10.33 49.18
C SER A 471 -7.42 11.47 49.89
N GLN A 472 -7.00 11.90 51.09
CA GLN A 472 -7.62 13.05 51.76
C GLN A 472 -7.11 14.42 51.26
N SER A 473 -6.02 14.47 50.49
CA SER A 473 -5.32 15.74 50.24
C SER A 473 -5.48 16.31 48.83
N GLU A 474 -5.52 15.50 47.76
CA GLU A 474 -5.29 16.04 46.41
C GLU A 474 -6.05 15.25 45.33
N ALA A 475 -7.31 15.63 45.07
CA ALA A 475 -8.06 15.20 43.90
C ALA A 475 -8.43 16.40 43.01
N ARG A 476 -7.54 16.75 42.07
CA ARG A 476 -7.85 17.58 40.90
C ARG A 476 -7.26 16.88 39.67
N ILE A 477 -8.09 16.11 38.98
CA ILE A 477 -7.75 15.45 37.73
C ILE A 477 -8.34 16.27 36.58
N LYS A 478 -7.49 16.68 35.63
CA LYS A 478 -7.92 17.05 34.27
C LYS A 478 -7.91 15.76 33.43
N LEU A 479 -9.09 15.37 32.95
CA LEU A 479 -9.24 14.39 31.88
C LEU A 479 -8.96 15.10 30.54
N ASN A 480 -7.89 14.69 29.86
CA ASN A 480 -7.77 14.87 28.41
C ASN A 480 -8.09 13.51 27.80
N VAL A 481 -9.28 13.40 27.22
CA VAL A 481 -9.65 12.34 26.28
C VAL A 481 -9.19 12.84 24.91
N GLN A 482 -8.25 12.14 24.27
CA GLN A 482 -8.00 12.28 22.84
C GLN A 482 -8.74 11.13 22.17
N GLU A 483 -9.86 11.47 21.52
CA GLU A 483 -10.56 10.61 20.57
C GLU A 483 -9.71 10.53 19.30
N GLU A 484 -9.55 9.32 18.77
CA GLU A 484 -8.98 9.08 17.45
C GLU A 484 -9.97 9.58 16.40
N GLU A 485 -9.60 10.61 15.64
CA GLU A 485 -10.31 11.04 14.43
C GLU A 485 -9.83 10.16 13.26
N HIS A 486 -10.77 9.40 12.72
CA HIS A 486 -10.69 8.64 11.48
C HIS A 486 -11.16 9.58 10.38
N ASP A 487 -10.23 10.14 9.59
CA ASP A 487 -10.57 10.93 8.39
C ASP A 487 -10.94 9.98 7.25
N ASP A 488 -12.22 9.61 7.20
CA ASP A 488 -12.91 9.28 5.95
C ASP A 488 -13.46 10.60 5.40
N ASP A 489 -12.75 11.22 4.44
CA ASP A 489 -13.33 12.29 3.64
C ASP A 489 -13.86 11.72 2.32
N ASP A 490 -15.15 11.97 2.17
CA ASP A 490 -16.09 11.55 1.14
C ASP A 490 -15.72 11.98 -0.29
N ASP A 491 -16.31 11.20 -1.18
CA ASP A 491 -16.61 11.48 -2.58
C ASP A 491 -17.04 12.93 -2.86
N ASP A 492 -16.27 13.63 -3.69
CA ASP A 492 -16.81 14.66 -4.57
C ASP A 492 -16.60 14.22 -6.03
N LEU A 493 -17.72 13.83 -6.63
CA LEU A 493 -17.96 13.74 -8.06
C LEU A 493 -17.54 15.04 -8.75
N ASP A 494 -16.76 14.95 -9.84
CA ASP A 494 -17.01 15.81 -11.00
C ASP A 494 -16.35 15.26 -12.28
N GLU A 495 -17.24 15.06 -13.26
CA GLU A 495 -17.08 15.15 -14.71
C GLU A 495 -16.18 14.14 -15.45
N GLU A 496 -16.87 13.21 -16.13
CA GLU A 496 -16.43 12.54 -17.35
C GLU A 496 -15.79 13.55 -18.33
N LEU A 497 -14.46 13.54 -18.38
CA LEU A 497 -13.72 14.12 -19.51
C LEU A 497 -13.87 13.18 -20.69
N ASP A 498 -14.83 13.53 -21.55
CA ASP A 498 -14.98 13.04 -22.91
C ASP A 498 -13.61 13.14 -23.63
N ASP A 499 -13.01 11.98 -23.91
CA ASP A 499 -11.73 11.85 -24.62
C ASP A 499 -11.93 12.22 -26.11
N GLU A 500 -12.11 13.52 -26.39
CA GLU A 500 -11.93 14.04 -27.73
C GLU A 500 -10.45 13.90 -28.12
N VAL A 501 -10.17 12.89 -28.94
CA VAL A 501 -8.88 12.64 -29.58
C VAL A 501 -8.34 13.92 -30.21
N SER A 502 -7.38 14.55 -29.53
CA SER A 502 -6.72 15.77 -29.99
C SER A 502 -6.02 15.55 -31.34
N HIS A 503 -6.51 16.22 -32.38
CA HIS A 503 -5.90 16.17 -33.71
C HIS A 503 -4.42 16.59 -33.66
N ARG A 504 -3.58 15.86 -34.42
CA ARG A 504 -2.11 16.04 -34.56
C ARG A 504 -1.61 17.49 -34.65
N LYS A 505 -2.41 18.43 -35.18
CA LYS A 505 -2.06 19.87 -35.24
C LYS A 505 -2.10 20.56 -33.88
N GLN A 506 -3.01 20.17 -33.00
CA GLN A 506 -3.22 20.79 -31.69
C GLN A 506 -2.13 20.37 -30.69
N ILE A 507 -1.72 19.09 -30.73
CA ILE A 507 -0.55 18.60 -30.00
C ILE A 507 0.72 19.32 -30.45
N LYS A 508 0.88 19.55 -31.76
CA LYS A 508 2.04 20.26 -32.31
C LYS A 508 2.08 21.73 -31.86
N TYR A 509 0.93 22.40 -31.85
CA TYR A 509 0.81 23.78 -31.36
C TYR A 509 1.10 23.90 -29.85
N ASN A 510 0.60 22.94 -29.05
CA ASN A 510 0.87 22.91 -27.61
C ASN A 510 2.35 22.61 -27.31
N SER A 511 2.97 21.69 -28.07
CA SER A 511 4.41 21.42 -27.97
C SER A 511 5.26 22.65 -28.31
N GLU A 512 4.92 23.38 -29.38
CA GLU A 512 5.62 24.62 -29.76
C GLU A 512 5.46 25.73 -28.70
N ARG A 513 4.29 25.85 -28.06
CA ARG A 513 4.10 26.79 -26.94
C ARG A 513 4.96 26.46 -25.73
N VAL A 514 5.08 25.17 -25.39
CA VAL A 514 5.91 24.72 -24.27
C VAL A 514 7.40 24.98 -24.56
N GLU A 515 7.87 24.67 -25.78
CA GLU A 515 9.25 24.97 -26.18
C GLU A 515 9.55 26.47 -26.16
N GLN A 516 8.63 27.32 -26.66
CA GLN A 516 8.81 28.77 -26.62
C GLN A 516 8.87 29.29 -25.18
N GLN A 517 8.03 28.80 -24.27
CA GLN A 517 8.12 29.16 -22.84
C GLN A 517 9.44 28.71 -22.21
N GLN A 518 9.93 27.53 -22.56
CA GLN A 518 11.19 26.99 -22.03
C GLN A 518 12.40 27.80 -22.55
N GLN A 519 12.38 28.21 -23.82
CA GLN A 519 13.40 29.09 -24.40
C GLN A 519 13.38 30.50 -23.78
N ILE A 520 12.21 31.07 -23.49
CA ILE A 520 12.09 32.36 -22.78
C ILE A 520 12.66 32.23 -21.36
N ARG A 521 12.37 31.14 -20.66
CA ARG A 521 12.88 30.85 -19.32
C ARG A 521 14.40 30.71 -19.31
N ASN A 522 14.98 30.04 -20.32
CA ASN A 522 16.42 29.90 -20.48
C ASN A 522 17.11 31.23 -20.84
N LYS A 523 16.50 32.06 -21.70
CA LYS A 523 16.99 33.41 -22.00
C LYS A 523 16.96 34.34 -20.78
N ARG A 524 15.94 34.22 -19.91
CA ARG A 524 15.88 34.95 -18.62
C ARG A 524 16.99 34.50 -17.66
N LYS A 525 17.26 33.21 -17.56
CA LYS A 525 18.39 32.67 -16.75
C LYS A 525 19.76 33.13 -17.27
N ALA A 526 19.93 33.22 -18.60
CA ALA A 526 21.18 33.70 -19.20
C ALA A 526 21.39 35.22 -19.01
N LYS A 527 20.33 36.03 -19.00
CA LYS A 527 20.41 37.47 -18.70
C LYS A 527 20.69 37.75 -17.22
N GLY A 528 20.23 36.90 -16.30
CA GLY A 528 20.56 37.00 -14.87
C GLY A 528 22.06 36.82 -14.61
N LYS A 529 22.69 35.82 -15.25
CA LYS A 529 24.13 35.55 -15.09
C LYS A 529 25.07 36.62 -15.65
N LYS A 530 24.60 37.54 -16.50
CA LYS A 530 25.40 38.66 -17.05
C LYS A 530 25.30 39.95 -16.22
N LYS A 531 24.49 39.98 -15.16
CA LYS A 531 24.37 41.14 -14.25
C LYS A 531 25.20 41.00 -12.97
N ASP A 532 25.74 39.82 -12.69
CA ASP A 532 26.55 39.49 -11.51
C ASP A 532 28.06 39.30 -11.83
N THR A 533 28.51 39.85 -12.97
CA THR A 533 29.91 40.07 -13.34
C THR A 533 30.06 41.52 -13.76
#